data_AF-A0A3A0AJH6-F1
#
_entry.id   AF-A0A3A0AJH6-F1
#
_cell.length_a   1.000
_cell.length_b   1.000
_cell.length_c   1.000
_cell.angle_alpha   90.00
_cell.angle_beta   90.00
_cell.angle_gamma   90.00
#
_symmetry.space_group_name_H-M   'P 1'
#
loop_
_entity.id
_entity.type
_entity.pdbx_description
1 polymer ?
#
loop_
_entity_poly.entity_id
_entity_poly.type
_entity_poly.pdbx_seq_one_letter_code
_entity_poly.pdbx_strand_id
1 'polypeptide(L)'
;MRNPATIRRYLTFDAFLALEDQSTVKHEHVSRTLHAMAGASQPHNHIASNILSALGVAAEGTNCIVYGSAMLVRAAVDAAYCRDASVDCGPIKREQRFLDQRVVRSFRDAAGAWWDEDIAGESAFRLTCPATTLSPQRIYWGVEFP
;
A
#
# COMPACT_ATOMS: atom_id res chain seq x y z
N MET A 1 13.74 25.41 -9.94
CA MET A 1 12.54 25.71 -9.14
C MET A 1 12.47 24.68 -8.00
N ARG A 2 12.01 25.02 -6.79
CA ARG A 2 11.89 24.06 -5.67
C ARG A 2 10.49 23.45 -5.63
N ASN A 3 10.40 22.13 -5.50
CA ASN A 3 9.15 21.45 -5.12
C ASN A 3 8.84 21.76 -3.63
N PRO A 4 7.64 22.25 -3.27
CA PRO A 4 7.32 22.59 -1.88
C PRO A 4 6.98 21.37 -0.99
N ALA A 5 6.68 20.19 -1.56
CA ALA A 5 6.10 19.06 -0.84
C ALA A 5 7.12 18.14 -0.12
N THR A 6 8.01 18.70 0.71
CA THR A 6 8.86 17.87 1.60
C THR A 6 9.21 18.60 2.90
N ILE A 7 8.39 18.40 3.94
CA ILE A 7 8.73 18.83 5.30
C ILE A 7 9.81 17.89 5.86
N ARG A 8 11.07 18.27 5.72
CA ARG A 8 12.23 17.56 6.31
C ARG A 8 12.31 17.76 7.83
N ARG A 9 11.29 17.28 8.56
CA ARG A 9 11.40 16.95 9.98
C ARG A 9 11.71 15.46 10.09
N TYR A 10 12.80 15.09 10.77
CA TYR A 10 13.06 13.71 11.17
C TYR A 10 12.03 13.31 12.24
N LEU A 11 10.97 12.62 11.85
CA LEU A 11 9.89 12.22 12.73
C LEU A 11 10.05 10.74 13.14
N THR A 12 9.86 10.45 14.43
CA THR A 12 9.58 9.09 14.88
C THR A 12 8.20 8.66 14.38
N PHE A 13 7.94 7.35 14.31
CA PHE A 13 6.67 6.82 13.83
C PHE A 13 5.49 7.31 14.69
N ASP A 14 5.63 7.35 16.03
CA ASP A 14 4.58 7.81 16.93
C ASP A 14 4.29 9.32 16.77
N ALA A 15 5.33 10.13 16.51
CA ALA A 15 5.19 11.55 16.22
C ALA A 15 4.59 11.82 14.83
N PHE A 16 4.68 10.87 13.90
CA PHE A 16 3.96 10.87 12.63
C PHE A 16 2.48 10.53 12.83
N LEU A 17 2.14 9.48 13.60
CA LEU A 17 0.75 9.13 13.89
C LEU A 17 0.01 10.28 14.59
N ALA A 18 0.62 10.90 15.60
CA ALA A 18 0.06 12.06 16.29
C ALA A 18 -0.09 13.31 15.40
N LEU A 19 0.59 13.36 14.25
CA LEU A 19 0.43 14.41 13.24
C LEU A 19 -0.70 14.07 12.25
N GLU A 20 -0.80 12.81 11.81
CA GLU A 20 -1.90 12.35 10.95
C GLU A 20 -3.27 12.49 11.62
N ASP A 21 -3.37 12.26 12.94
CA ASP A 21 -4.58 12.50 13.74
C ASP A 21 -5.13 13.94 13.62
N GLN A 22 -4.28 14.90 13.23
CA GLN A 22 -4.59 16.33 13.11
C GLN A 22 -4.54 16.83 11.66
N SER A 23 -4.24 15.96 10.68
CA SER A 23 -3.96 16.37 9.30
C SER A 23 -5.19 16.26 8.40
N THR A 24 -5.39 17.27 7.56
CA THR A 24 -6.38 17.25 6.47
C THR A 24 -5.82 16.68 5.15
N VAL A 25 -4.53 16.39 5.11
CA VAL A 25 -3.81 15.76 3.99
C VAL A 25 -3.17 14.47 4.50
N LYS A 26 -3.41 13.34 3.84
CA LYS A 26 -2.81 12.07 4.24
C LYS A 26 -1.34 11.98 3.81
N HIS A 27 -0.47 11.43 4.65
CA HIS A 27 0.96 11.27 4.37
C HIS A 27 1.43 9.81 4.46
N GLU A 28 2.45 9.47 3.67
CA GLU A 28 3.34 8.34 3.94
C GLU A 28 4.54 8.79 4.79
N HIS A 29 5.06 7.89 5.63
CA HIS A 29 6.26 8.09 6.43
C HIS A 29 7.36 7.20 5.84
N VAL A 30 8.43 7.78 5.30
CA VAL A 30 9.50 7.02 4.64
C VAL A 30 10.86 7.57 5.07
N SER A 31 11.72 6.73 5.63
CA SER A 31 13.04 7.09 6.14
C SER A 31 12.99 8.32 7.07
N ARG A 32 12.00 8.34 7.97
CA ARG A 32 11.68 9.44 8.91
C ARG A 32 11.22 10.76 8.27
N THR A 33 10.88 10.78 6.99
CA THR A 33 10.36 11.98 6.28
C THR A 33 8.90 11.78 5.86
N LEU A 34 8.13 12.88 5.82
CA LEU A 34 6.74 12.85 5.37
C LEU A 34 6.64 13.14 3.87
N HIS A 35 5.81 12.35 3.20
CA HIS A 35 5.46 12.49 1.79
C HIS A 35 3.94 12.61 1.70
N ALA A 36 3.44 13.76 1.26
CA ALA A 36 1.99 13.94 1.08
C ALA A 36 1.51 13.04 -0.06
N MET A 37 0.42 12.30 0.15
CA MET A 37 -0.17 11.47 -0.90
C MET A 37 -0.68 12.36 -2.04
N ALA A 38 -0.43 11.95 -3.28
CA ALA A 38 -1.12 12.49 -4.43
C ALA A 38 -2.61 12.09 -4.37
N GLY A 39 -3.50 12.97 -4.84
CA GLY A 39 -4.91 12.61 -5.03
C GLY A 39 -5.08 11.52 -6.09
N ALA A 40 -5.96 10.56 -5.83
CA ALA A 40 -6.24 9.45 -6.73
C ALA A 40 -6.97 9.91 -8.01
N SER A 41 -6.52 9.44 -9.18
CA SER A 41 -7.21 9.64 -10.46
C SER A 41 -8.37 8.66 -10.65
N GLN A 42 -9.27 8.89 -11.60
CA GLN A 42 -10.37 7.96 -11.87
C GLN A 42 -9.87 6.57 -12.33
N PRO A 43 -8.88 6.43 -13.24
CA PRO A 43 -8.29 5.13 -13.56
C PRO A 43 -7.64 4.44 -12.35
N HIS A 44 -6.92 5.20 -11.50
CA HIS A 44 -6.31 4.67 -10.28
C HIS A 44 -7.34 4.12 -9.29
N ASN A 45 -8.41 4.88 -9.01
CA ASN A 45 -9.51 4.41 -8.18
C ASN A 45 -10.22 3.18 -8.77
N HIS A 46 -10.34 3.06 -10.10
CA HIS A 46 -10.94 1.89 -10.74
C HIS A 46 -10.05 0.65 -10.59
N ILE A 47 -8.75 0.78 -10.87
CA ILE A 47 -7.73 -0.27 -10.67
C ILE A 47 -7.74 -0.75 -9.20
N ALA A 48 -7.69 0.17 -8.25
CA ALA A 48 -7.75 -0.14 -6.82
C ALA A 48 -9.06 -0.85 -6.45
N SER A 49 -10.20 -0.39 -6.94
CA SER A 49 -11.52 -1.01 -6.69
C SER A 49 -11.61 -2.44 -7.25
N ASN A 50 -11.04 -2.70 -8.42
CA ASN A 50 -10.98 -4.04 -9.01
C ASN A 50 -10.11 -5.00 -8.18
N ILE A 51 -8.97 -4.52 -7.66
CA ILE A 51 -8.11 -5.27 -6.72
C ILE A 51 -8.87 -5.55 -5.42
N LEU A 52 -9.43 -4.52 -4.78
CA LEU A 52 -10.18 -4.65 -3.52
C LEU A 52 -11.35 -5.61 -3.64
N SER A 53 -12.08 -5.58 -4.76
CA SER A 53 -13.20 -6.50 -5.03
C SER A 53 -12.73 -7.94 -5.23
N ALA A 54 -11.62 -8.16 -5.94
CA ALA A 54 -11.06 -9.49 -6.15
C ALA A 54 -10.47 -10.10 -4.87
N LEU A 55 -9.91 -9.27 -3.99
CA LEU A 55 -9.48 -9.65 -2.65
C LEU A 55 -10.66 -9.91 -1.71
N GLY A 56 -11.71 -9.09 -1.77
CA GLY A 56 -12.90 -9.20 -0.91
C GLY A 56 -13.59 -10.56 -1.08
N VAL A 57 -13.87 -10.93 -2.33
CA VAL A 57 -14.44 -12.25 -2.67
C VAL A 57 -13.55 -13.41 -2.22
N ALA A 58 -12.22 -13.24 -2.21
CA ALA A 58 -11.31 -14.26 -1.71
C ALA A 58 -11.25 -14.34 -0.17
N ALA A 59 -11.59 -13.25 0.52
CA ALA A 59 -11.65 -13.19 1.98
C ALA A 59 -12.97 -13.71 2.56
N GLU A 60 -14.02 -13.87 1.75
CA GLU A 60 -15.30 -14.45 2.17
C GLU A 60 -15.12 -15.83 2.82
N GLY A 61 -15.74 -16.05 3.98
CA GLY A 61 -15.59 -17.29 4.77
C GLY A 61 -14.25 -17.46 5.49
N THR A 62 -13.30 -16.52 5.34
CA THR A 62 -12.02 -16.51 6.06
C THR A 62 -12.04 -15.54 7.25
N ASN A 63 -10.93 -15.44 7.97
CA ASN A 63 -10.67 -14.38 8.95
C ASN A 63 -9.91 -13.17 8.37
N CYS A 64 -9.70 -13.11 7.06
CA CYS A 64 -9.02 -12.01 6.39
C CYS A 64 -9.95 -10.82 6.17
N ILE A 65 -9.37 -9.61 6.23
CA ILE A 65 -10.04 -8.34 6.01
C ILE A 65 -9.22 -7.53 5.01
N VAL A 66 -9.92 -6.95 4.04
CA VAL A 66 -9.32 -6.15 2.97
C VAL A 66 -9.48 -4.67 3.29
N TYR A 67 -8.40 -3.92 3.15
CA TYR A 67 -8.33 -2.49 3.42
C TYR A 67 -7.87 -1.74 2.16
N GLY A 68 -8.50 -0.61 1.86
CA GLY A 68 -8.02 0.33 0.83
C GLY A 68 -6.99 1.34 1.36
N SER A 69 -6.58 2.26 0.49
CA SER A 69 -5.58 3.34 0.72
C SER A 69 -5.79 4.22 1.97
N ALA A 70 -6.96 4.16 2.61
CA ALA A 70 -7.22 4.76 3.91
C ALA A 70 -6.40 4.13 5.05
N MET A 71 -6.06 2.83 4.98
CA MET A 71 -5.22 2.16 5.99
C MET A 71 -3.73 2.52 5.81
N LEU A 72 -2.98 2.53 6.92
CA LEU A 72 -1.51 2.59 6.91
C LEU A 72 -0.91 1.19 7.04
N VAL A 73 0.22 0.95 6.39
CA VAL A 73 0.99 -0.30 6.52
C VAL A 73 2.41 0.04 6.94
N ARG A 74 2.75 -0.21 8.21
CA ARG A 74 4.13 -0.11 8.71
C ARG A 74 4.93 -1.29 8.18
N ALA A 75 5.96 -0.96 7.40
CA ALA A 75 6.88 -1.89 6.75
C ALA A 75 8.21 -2.02 7.51
N ALA A 76 8.60 -0.97 8.23
CA ALA A 76 9.80 -0.92 9.07
C ALA A 76 9.62 0.06 10.23
N VAL A 77 10.60 0.14 11.14
CA VAL A 77 10.59 1.04 12.31
C VAL A 77 10.39 2.51 11.92
N ASP A 78 10.86 2.93 10.76
CA ASP A 78 10.71 4.28 10.19
C ASP A 78 10.26 4.30 8.72
N ALA A 79 9.42 3.31 8.34
CA ALA A 79 8.70 3.30 7.07
C ALA A 79 7.26 2.79 7.22
N ALA A 80 6.27 3.59 6.84
CA ALA A 80 4.86 3.23 6.73
C ALA A 80 4.20 3.86 5.49
N TYR A 81 3.44 3.04 4.76
CA TYR A 81 2.92 3.32 3.44
C TYR A 81 1.38 3.27 3.40
N CYS A 82 0.81 3.92 2.39
CA CYS A 82 -0.62 4.00 2.13
C CYS A 82 -0.96 3.19 0.88
N ARG A 83 -0.92 1.86 1.02
CA ARG A 83 -1.12 0.92 -0.09
C ARG A 83 -2.55 0.96 -0.62
N ASP A 84 -2.71 0.98 -1.95
CA ASP A 84 -4.02 1.03 -2.62
C ASP A 84 -4.96 -0.11 -2.20
N ALA A 85 -4.39 -1.28 -1.94
CA ALA A 85 -5.05 -2.39 -1.27
C ALA A 85 -4.09 -3.05 -0.27
N SER A 86 -4.65 -3.66 0.78
CA SER A 86 -3.93 -4.44 1.78
C SER A 86 -4.85 -5.49 2.40
N VAL A 87 -4.26 -6.51 3.00
CA VAL A 87 -4.98 -7.57 3.72
C VAL A 87 -4.32 -7.77 5.08
N ASP A 88 -5.15 -7.92 6.12
CA ASP A 88 -4.75 -8.51 7.40
C ASP A 88 -5.66 -9.72 7.69
N CYS A 89 -5.10 -10.80 8.20
CA CYS A 89 -5.83 -11.99 8.65
C CYS A 89 -5.60 -12.26 10.15
N GLY A 90 -5.09 -11.27 10.88
CA GLY A 90 -5.07 -11.22 12.34
C GLY A 90 -6.42 -10.84 12.94
N PRO A 91 -6.54 -10.82 14.28
CA PRO A 91 -7.75 -10.41 14.97
C PRO A 91 -7.99 -8.89 14.84
N ILE A 92 -9.24 -8.48 14.62
CA ILE A 92 -9.63 -7.06 14.59
C ILE A 92 -9.29 -6.37 15.90
N LYS A 93 -8.48 -5.31 15.84
CA LYS A 93 -8.20 -4.41 16.97
C LYS A 93 -8.80 -3.04 16.66
N ARG A 94 -9.83 -2.63 17.42
CA ARG A 94 -10.60 -1.40 17.14
C ARG A 94 -9.77 -0.11 17.13
N GLU A 95 -8.65 -0.09 17.84
CA GLU A 95 -7.77 1.08 18.01
C GLU A 95 -6.51 1.01 17.11
N GLN A 96 -6.36 -0.04 16.31
CA GLN A 96 -5.21 -0.24 15.43
C GLN A 96 -5.34 0.63 14.16
N ARG A 97 -4.48 1.65 14.07
CA ARG A 97 -4.45 2.64 12.98
C ARG A 97 -3.53 2.28 11.81
N PHE A 98 -2.79 1.18 11.91
CA PHE A 98 -1.88 0.68 10.88
C PHE A 98 -1.74 -0.86 10.96
N LEU A 99 -1.44 -1.51 9.84
CA LEU A 99 -1.03 -2.91 9.79
C LEU A 99 0.50 -3.01 9.96
N ASP A 100 0.99 -4.06 10.61
CA ASP A 100 2.42 -4.41 10.61
C ASP A 100 2.66 -5.49 9.54
N GLN A 101 3.52 -5.21 8.56
CA GLN A 101 3.90 -6.17 7.52
C GLN A 101 5.40 -6.17 7.27
N ARG A 102 5.99 -7.36 7.07
CA ARG A 102 7.33 -7.49 6.52
C ARG A 102 7.26 -7.32 5.00
N VAL A 103 7.48 -6.09 4.52
CA VAL A 103 7.60 -5.79 3.08
C VAL A 103 9.03 -6.02 2.62
N VAL A 104 9.21 -6.47 1.38
CA VAL A 104 10.49 -6.86 0.77
C VAL A 104 10.37 -6.51 -0.75
N ARG A 105 11.46 -6.19 -1.50
CA ARG A 105 11.48 -5.14 -2.56
C ARG A 105 12.32 -5.40 -3.85
N SER A 106 11.70 -5.84 -4.95
CA SER A 106 12.36 -5.89 -6.27
C SER A 106 12.70 -4.51 -6.86
N PHE A 107 13.78 -4.41 -7.63
CA PHE A 107 14.14 -3.21 -8.39
C PHE A 107 14.94 -3.51 -9.66
N ARG A 108 15.21 -2.48 -10.48
CA ARG A 108 16.02 -2.57 -11.70
C ARG A 108 17.20 -1.61 -11.61
N ASP A 109 18.38 -2.05 -12.05
CA ASP A 109 19.60 -1.26 -11.99
C ASP A 109 19.86 -0.39 -13.24
N ALA A 110 20.96 0.37 -13.23
CA ALA A 110 21.36 1.25 -14.32
C ALA A 110 21.86 0.52 -15.59
N ALA A 111 22.14 -0.78 -15.52
CA ALA A 111 22.42 -1.63 -16.67
C ALA A 111 21.15 -2.29 -17.23
N GLY A 112 20.00 -2.13 -16.56
CA GLY A 112 18.75 -2.77 -16.91
C GLY A 112 18.63 -4.22 -16.42
N ALA A 113 19.52 -4.67 -15.53
CA ALA A 113 19.34 -5.95 -14.85
C ALA A 113 18.30 -5.81 -13.73
N TRP A 114 17.53 -6.88 -13.52
CA TRP A 114 16.56 -6.97 -12.43
C TRP A 114 17.22 -7.59 -11.19
N TRP A 115 16.94 -7.01 -10.03
CA TRP A 115 17.44 -7.44 -8.74
C TRP A 115 16.28 -7.65 -7.79
N ASP A 116 16.02 -8.92 -7.47
CA ASP A 116 15.12 -9.33 -6.41
C ASP A 116 15.90 -9.39 -5.09
N GLU A 117 15.93 -8.26 -4.39
CA GLU A 117 15.46 -8.34 -3.00
C GLU A 117 14.00 -8.80 -3.15
N ASP A 118 13.65 -10.07 -2.86
CA ASP A 118 12.25 -10.57 -2.86
C ASP A 118 11.31 -9.49 -2.26
N ILE A 119 10.10 -9.14 -2.69
CA ILE A 119 9.02 -9.92 -3.31
C ILE A 119 9.17 -10.08 -4.83
N ALA A 120 9.48 -11.31 -5.22
CA ALA A 120 9.08 -12.02 -6.43
C ALA A 120 8.58 -11.21 -7.67
N GLY A 121 9.31 -11.35 -8.79
CA GLY A 121 8.78 -11.07 -10.13
C GLY A 121 8.02 -12.25 -10.75
N GLU A 122 6.70 -12.15 -10.88
CA GLU A 122 5.89 -12.89 -11.87
C GLU A 122 4.61 -12.11 -12.22
N SER A 123 4.02 -12.33 -13.41
CA SER A 123 2.92 -11.48 -13.92
C SER A 123 1.53 -11.73 -13.29
N ALA A 124 1.43 -12.71 -12.39
CA ALA A 124 0.28 -12.92 -11.51
C ALA A 124 0.76 -13.48 -10.17
N PHE A 125 0.85 -12.64 -9.14
CA PHE A 125 1.22 -13.10 -7.80
C PHE A 125 0.06 -13.86 -7.15
N ARG A 126 0.33 -15.08 -6.67
CA ARG A 126 -0.57 -15.80 -5.78
C ARG A 126 -0.40 -15.25 -4.36
N LEU A 127 -1.47 -14.69 -3.81
CA LEU A 127 -1.54 -14.47 -2.36
C LEU A 127 -1.81 -15.81 -1.67
N THR A 128 -1.11 -16.05 -0.57
CA THR A 128 -1.29 -17.22 0.29
C THR A 128 -2.38 -17.02 1.34
N CYS A 129 -2.72 -15.77 1.66
CA CYS A 129 -3.76 -15.41 2.64
C CYS A 129 -4.47 -14.10 2.23
N PRO A 130 -5.76 -14.13 1.83
CA PRO A 130 -6.49 -15.32 1.41
C PRO A 130 -5.84 -15.97 0.18
N ALA A 131 -6.12 -17.25 -0.06
CA ALA A 131 -5.59 -17.97 -1.22
C ALA A 131 -6.27 -17.50 -2.52
N THR A 132 -5.62 -16.63 -3.29
CA THR A 132 -6.19 -16.07 -4.52
C THR A 132 -5.15 -15.75 -5.59
N THR A 133 -5.62 -15.70 -6.84
CA THR A 133 -4.83 -15.28 -8.01
C THR A 133 -5.40 -13.97 -8.54
N LEU A 134 -4.61 -12.91 -8.52
CA LEU A 134 -4.94 -11.66 -9.19
C LEU A 134 -4.33 -11.65 -10.59
N SER A 135 -5.14 -11.41 -11.63
CA SER A 135 -4.68 -11.32 -13.02
C SER A 135 -4.79 -9.88 -13.54
N PRO A 136 -3.84 -9.42 -14.38
CA PRO A 136 -3.90 -8.08 -14.98
C PRO A 136 -5.22 -7.83 -15.73
N GLN A 137 -5.75 -8.83 -16.43
CA GLN A 137 -7.02 -8.72 -17.17
C GLN A 137 -8.22 -8.43 -16.27
N ARG A 138 -8.20 -8.87 -15.00
CA ARG A 138 -9.24 -8.55 -14.00
C ARG A 138 -9.00 -7.21 -13.31
N ILE A 139 -7.73 -6.86 -13.05
CA ILE A 139 -7.33 -5.59 -12.43
C ILE A 139 -7.65 -4.39 -13.35
N TYR A 140 -7.30 -4.50 -14.63
CA TYR A 140 -7.47 -3.44 -15.63
C TYR A 140 -8.78 -3.54 -16.42
N TRP A 141 -9.72 -4.40 -16.01
CA TRP A 141 -11.01 -4.52 -16.68
C TRP A 141 -11.80 -3.20 -16.61
N GLY A 142 -12.28 -2.72 -17.76
CA GLY A 142 -13.03 -1.46 -17.85
C GLY A 142 -12.20 -0.19 -17.60
N VAL A 143 -10.87 -0.29 -17.54
CA VAL A 143 -9.97 0.86 -17.37
C VAL A 143 -9.49 1.33 -18.74
N GLU A 144 -9.97 2.50 -19.17
CA GLU A 144 -9.42 3.20 -20.33
C GLU A 144 -8.18 4.00 -19.93
N PHE A 145 -7.16 3.97 -20.80
CA PHE A 145 -5.93 4.75 -20.67
C PHE A 145 -5.84 5.77 -21.82
N PRO A 146 -5.39 7.00 -21.55
CA PRO A 146 -5.13 8.02 -22.58
C PRO A 146 -3.82 7.79 -23.36
#